data_AF-A0A1D9G4J2-F1
#
_entry.id   AF-A0A1D9G4J2-F1
#
_cell.length_a   1.000
_cell.length_b   1.000
_cell.length_c   1.000
_cell.angle_alpha   90.00
_cell.angle_beta   90.00
_cell.angle_gamma   90.00
#
_symmetry.space_group_name_H-M   'P 1'
#
loop_
_entity.id
_entity.type
_entity.pdbx_description
1 polymer ?
#
loop_
_entity_poly.entity_id
_entity_poly.type
_entity_poly.pdbx_seq_one_letter_code
_entity_poly.pdbx_strand_id
1 'polypeptide(L)'
;MGIITNMGIINRLIFGNNKLNNNHHYHYIKPYEVIRFSWNKINKKIIEKITYPLIVIFLIRGLIYGMTMGLFWLIFGLITWLIFGLIEDFIFGLFWLIFGLIAWLIFGLIGGLSEGLSEGLSEGLSGEELKTRNKPNQGIKESAKNTVILSLISFPVTFLLSVSFGLVSAENVEPVSMLIVACWMAMLFGFSFAGRPVIQHFVLRLILWRSGSIPWNYAHFLSYATERRLIKQVGGRYRFIHDLLREHFATT
;
A
#
# COMPACT_ATOMS: atom_id res chain seq x y z
N MET A 1 -57.94 -28.47 21.06
CA MET A 1 -58.71 -29.71 20.85
C MET A 1 -59.57 -30.04 22.07
N GLY A 2 -60.43 -29.12 22.55
CA GLY A 2 -61.12 -29.32 23.86
C GLY A 2 -62.44 -28.58 24.09
N ILE A 3 -63.08 -28.02 23.04
CA ILE A 3 -64.32 -27.22 23.21
C ILE A 3 -65.55 -27.89 22.55
N ILE A 4 -65.34 -28.91 21.71
CA ILE A 4 -66.43 -29.52 20.92
C ILE A 4 -67.21 -30.59 21.72
N THR A 5 -66.63 -31.14 22.78
CA THR A 5 -67.21 -32.26 23.55
C THR A 5 -68.38 -31.89 24.47
N ASN A 6 -68.55 -30.60 24.82
CA ASN A 6 -69.54 -30.20 25.83
C ASN A 6 -70.94 -29.89 25.28
N MET A 7 -71.09 -29.75 23.95
CA MET A 7 -72.36 -29.36 23.33
C MET A 7 -73.36 -30.52 23.15
N GLY A 8 -72.90 -31.77 23.14
CA GLY A 8 -73.78 -32.94 23.07
C GLY A 8 -74.57 -33.21 24.36
N ILE A 9 -74.10 -32.69 25.50
CA ILE A 9 -74.67 -32.99 26.82
C ILE A 9 -75.90 -32.09 27.11
N ILE A 10 -75.90 -30.85 26.63
CA ILE A 10 -76.97 -29.88 26.94
C ILE A 10 -78.26 -30.21 26.19
N ASN A 11 -78.19 -30.73 24.95
CA ASN A 11 -79.39 -31.10 24.19
C ASN A 11 -80.15 -32.30 24.77
N ARG A 12 -79.49 -33.14 25.59
CA ARG A 12 -80.12 -34.32 26.21
C ARG A 12 -80.93 -33.96 27.46
N LEU A 13 -80.69 -32.80 28.07
CA LEU A 13 -81.42 -32.34 29.27
C LEU A 13 -82.69 -31.54 28.95
N ILE A 14 -82.82 -31.00 27.73
CA ILE A 14 -83.96 -30.15 27.35
C ILE A 14 -85.13 -30.99 26.78
N PHE A 15 -84.87 -32.19 26.25
CA PHE A 15 -85.89 -33.06 25.66
C PHE A 15 -85.79 -34.50 26.16
N GLY A 16 -86.41 -34.83 27.30
CA GLY A 16 -86.59 -36.23 27.68
C GLY A 16 -86.92 -36.51 29.13
N ASN A 17 -88.17 -36.23 29.53
CA ASN A 17 -89.04 -37.09 30.36
C ASN A 17 -90.07 -36.20 31.08
N ASN A 18 -91.23 -35.99 30.45
CA ASN A 18 -92.41 -35.56 31.18
C ASN A 18 -93.59 -36.44 30.77
N LYS A 19 -93.71 -37.59 31.44
CA LYS A 19 -94.93 -38.39 31.46
C LYS A 19 -95.83 -37.81 32.56
N LEU A 20 -96.73 -36.95 32.10
CA LEU A 20 -97.98 -36.44 32.68
C LEU A 20 -98.36 -36.91 34.10
N ASN A 21 -98.61 -35.94 34.99
CA ASN A 21 -99.67 -36.06 35.99
C ASN A 21 -100.48 -34.75 36.06
N ASN A 22 -101.78 -34.91 36.26
CA ASN A 22 -102.85 -34.05 35.77
C ASN A 22 -103.14 -32.79 36.61
N ASN A 23 -103.84 -31.87 35.93
CA ASN A 23 -104.71 -30.79 36.44
C ASN A 23 -104.05 -29.48 36.84
N HIS A 24 -103.74 -28.61 35.85
CA HIS A 24 -104.01 -27.18 35.95
C HIS A 24 -104.21 -26.59 34.54
N HIS A 25 -105.15 -25.64 34.42
CA HIS A 25 -105.44 -24.92 33.18
C HIS A 25 -104.22 -24.10 32.73
N TYR A 26 -103.71 -24.37 31.52
CA TYR A 26 -102.68 -23.53 30.90
C TYR A 26 -103.20 -22.97 29.56
N HIS A 27 -103.15 -21.65 29.44
CA HIS A 27 -103.41 -20.92 28.20
C HIS A 27 -102.40 -21.33 27.12
N TYR A 28 -102.89 -21.72 25.94
CA TYR A 28 -102.06 -21.99 24.77
C TYR A 28 -101.49 -20.67 24.21
N ILE A 29 -100.20 -20.41 24.43
CA ILE A 29 -99.48 -19.34 23.74
C ILE A 29 -98.97 -19.91 22.42
N LYS A 30 -99.50 -19.43 21.29
CA LYS A 30 -98.96 -19.75 19.95
C LYS A 30 -97.66 -18.95 19.75
N PRO A 31 -96.50 -19.59 19.53
CA PRO A 31 -95.30 -18.86 19.18
C PRO A 31 -95.45 -18.26 17.77
N TYR A 32 -95.39 -16.93 17.69
CA TYR A 32 -95.23 -16.24 16.42
C TYR A 32 -93.72 -16.27 16.09
N GLU A 33 -93.37 -16.91 14.98
CA GLU A 33 -92.02 -17.04 14.42
C GLU A 33 -90.97 -17.80 15.24
N VAL A 34 -90.64 -19.01 14.80
CA VAL A 34 -89.49 -19.78 15.28
C VAL A 34 -88.24 -19.34 14.51
N ILE A 35 -87.43 -18.46 15.10
CA ILE A 35 -86.17 -18.01 14.50
C ILE A 35 -85.15 -19.16 14.51
N ARG A 36 -84.82 -19.71 13.32
CA ARG A 36 -83.75 -20.71 13.18
C ARG A 36 -82.37 -20.05 13.31
N PHE A 37 -81.79 -20.16 14.49
CA PHE A 37 -80.47 -19.61 14.80
C PHE A 37 -79.33 -20.51 14.29
N SER A 38 -78.37 -19.96 13.53
CA SER A 38 -77.22 -20.69 13.00
C SER A 38 -75.90 -20.12 13.53
N TRP A 39 -75.30 -20.85 14.47
CA TRP A 39 -74.03 -20.50 15.13
C TRP A 39 -72.84 -20.36 14.16
N ASN A 40 -72.84 -21.12 13.05
CA ASN A 40 -71.77 -21.05 12.06
C ASN A 40 -71.71 -19.69 11.34
N LYS A 41 -72.85 -19.03 11.13
CA LYS A 41 -72.92 -17.72 10.46
C LYS A 41 -72.36 -16.59 11.34
N ILE A 42 -72.56 -16.69 12.65
CA ILE A 42 -72.10 -15.70 13.63
C ILE A 42 -70.60 -15.85 13.87
N ASN A 43 -70.11 -17.09 14.03
CA ASN A 43 -68.68 -17.35 14.20
C ASN A 43 -67.87 -16.85 13.00
N LYS A 44 -68.34 -17.06 11.77
CA LYS A 44 -67.65 -16.57 10.58
C LYS A 44 -67.54 -15.03 10.54
N LYS A 45 -68.64 -14.31 10.84
CA LYS A 45 -68.64 -12.84 10.90
C LYS A 45 -67.74 -12.27 12.00
N ILE A 46 -67.71 -12.93 13.17
CA ILE A 46 -66.87 -12.50 14.29
C ILE A 46 -65.39 -12.73 13.96
N ILE A 47 -65.05 -13.88 13.39
CA ILE A 47 -63.68 -14.19 12.96
C ILE A 47 -63.22 -13.17 11.93
N GLU A 48 -64.00 -12.92 10.87
CA GLU A 48 -63.65 -11.91 9.85
C GLU A 48 -63.42 -10.52 10.48
N LYS A 49 -64.31 -10.07 11.38
CA LYS A 49 -64.20 -8.74 12.01
C LYS A 49 -62.97 -8.58 12.92
N ILE A 50 -62.46 -9.67 13.50
CA ILE A 50 -61.28 -9.65 14.38
C ILE A 50 -59.99 -9.90 13.61
N THR A 51 -60.01 -10.75 12.59
CA THR A 51 -58.80 -11.16 11.86
C THR A 51 -58.20 -10.03 11.03
N TYR A 52 -59.01 -9.24 10.31
CA TYR A 52 -58.51 -8.11 9.52
C TYR A 52 -57.75 -7.04 10.34
N PRO A 53 -58.28 -6.50 11.45
CA PRO A 53 -57.54 -5.50 12.23
C PRO A 53 -56.26 -6.07 12.86
N LEU A 54 -56.24 -7.35 13.23
CA LEU A 54 -55.06 -8.02 13.78
C LEU A 54 -53.93 -8.14 12.74
N ILE A 55 -54.28 -8.52 11.51
CA ILE A 55 -53.34 -8.56 10.38
C ILE A 55 -52.81 -7.15 10.08
N VAL A 56 -53.69 -6.15 10.05
CA VAL A 56 -53.30 -4.75 9.80
C VAL A 56 -52.33 -4.24 10.87
N ILE A 57 -52.60 -4.51 12.15
CA ILE A 57 -51.69 -4.14 13.26
C ILE A 57 -50.33 -4.85 13.12
N PHE A 58 -50.33 -6.14 12.76
CA PHE A 58 -49.08 -6.88 12.56
C PHE A 58 -48.26 -6.32 11.40
N LEU A 59 -48.90 -5.98 10.27
CA LEU A 59 -48.25 -5.35 9.12
C LEU A 59 -47.68 -3.97 9.46
N ILE A 60 -48.43 -3.13 10.17
CA ILE A 60 -47.97 -1.80 10.59
C ILE A 60 -46.78 -1.94 11.54
N ARG A 61 -46.83 -2.83 12.53
CA ARG A 61 -45.71 -3.05 13.45
C ARG A 61 -44.50 -3.62 12.71
N GLY A 62 -44.68 -4.59 11.82
CA GLY A 62 -43.61 -5.14 10.99
C GLY A 62 -42.93 -4.09 10.13
N LEU A 63 -43.70 -3.19 9.50
CA LEU A 63 -43.18 -2.08 8.71
C LEU A 63 -42.38 -1.09 9.58
N ILE A 64 -42.92 -0.71 10.74
CA ILE A 64 -42.24 0.21 11.67
C ILE A 64 -40.92 -0.40 12.15
N TYR A 65 -40.92 -1.66 12.58
CA TYR A 65 -39.71 -2.35 13.02
C TYR A 65 -38.69 -2.52 11.90
N GLY A 66 -39.13 -2.88 10.69
CA GLY A 66 -38.24 -3.01 9.53
C GLY A 66 -37.58 -1.68 9.17
N MET A 67 -38.35 -0.59 9.16
CA MET A 67 -37.83 0.74 8.86
C MET A 67 -36.88 1.26 9.94
N THR A 68 -37.21 1.09 11.23
CA THR A 68 -36.32 1.56 12.31
C THR A 68 -35.02 0.78 12.36
N MET A 69 -35.07 -0.54 12.19
CA MET A 69 -33.86 -1.38 12.13
C MET A 69 -33.03 -1.08 10.89
N GLY A 70 -33.65 -0.90 9.73
CA GLY A 70 -32.96 -0.54 8.50
C GLY A 70 -32.24 0.81 8.60
N LEU A 71 -32.92 1.83 9.14
CA LEU A 71 -32.31 3.14 9.40
C LEU A 71 -31.18 3.06 10.42
N PHE A 72 -31.35 2.27 11.49
CA PHE A 72 -30.30 2.07 12.49
C PHE A 72 -29.02 1.47 11.87
N TRP A 73 -29.15 0.39 11.09
CA TRP A 73 -28.01 -0.25 10.43
C TRP A 73 -27.37 0.63 9.36
N LEU A 74 -28.16 1.41 8.62
CA LEU A 74 -27.64 2.36 7.64
C LEU A 74 -26.81 3.46 8.33
N ILE A 75 -27.33 4.05 9.40
CA ILE A 75 -26.62 5.08 10.16
C ILE A 75 -25.34 4.50 10.79
N PHE A 76 -25.44 3.32 11.40
CA PHE A 76 -24.29 2.64 11.99
C PHE A 76 -23.22 2.33 10.94
N GLY A 77 -23.61 1.81 9.78
CA GLY A 77 -22.71 1.54 8.65
C GLY A 77 -22.02 2.79 8.11
N LEU A 78 -22.77 3.89 7.94
CA LEU A 78 -22.19 5.16 7.49
C LEU A 78 -21.23 5.76 8.51
N ILE A 79 -21.58 5.75 9.80
CA ILE A 79 -20.72 6.27 10.87
C ILE A 79 -19.44 5.45 10.95
N THR A 80 -19.54 4.13 10.96
CA THR A 80 -18.37 3.24 11.03
C THR A 80 -17.48 3.41 9.80
N TRP A 81 -18.04 3.40 8.59
CA TRP A 81 -17.29 3.61 7.35
C TRP A 81 -16.56 4.95 7.32
N LEU A 82 -17.26 6.04 7.68
CA LEU A 82 -16.68 7.39 7.65
C LEU A 82 -15.57 7.54 8.69
N ILE A 83 -15.78 7.04 9.91
CA ILE A 83 -14.80 7.15 10.99
C ILE A 83 -13.56 6.31 10.67
N PHE A 84 -13.73 5.04 10.28
CA PHE A 84 -12.60 4.17 9.96
C PHE A 84 -11.83 4.69 8.76
N GLY A 85 -12.51 5.00 7.65
CA GLY A 85 -11.86 5.50 6.45
C GLY A 85 -11.07 6.79 6.71
N LEU A 86 -11.68 7.77 7.38
CA LEU A 86 -11.01 9.04 7.64
C LEU A 86 -9.83 8.90 8.60
N ILE A 87 -9.94 8.03 9.62
CA ILE A 87 -8.84 7.80 10.57
C ILE A 87 -7.70 7.05 9.90
N GLU A 88 -7.98 5.98 9.17
CA GLU A 88 -6.96 5.19 8.49
C GLU A 88 -6.23 6.02 7.43
N ASP A 89 -6.96 6.72 6.57
CA ASP A 89 -6.38 7.55 5.52
C ASP A 89 -5.53 8.69 6.11
N PHE A 90 -6.01 9.32 7.20
CA PHE A 90 -5.30 10.43 7.84
C PHE A 90 -4.03 9.96 8.55
N ILE A 91 -4.09 8.85 9.30
CA ILE A 91 -2.92 8.28 9.98
C ILE A 91 -1.90 7.80 8.95
N PHE A 92 -2.33 7.09 7.91
CA PHE A 92 -1.45 6.58 6.88
C PHE A 92 -0.79 7.72 6.09
N GLY A 93 -1.56 8.76 5.75
CA GLY A 93 -1.04 9.95 5.08
C GLY A 93 -0.02 10.71 5.92
N LEU A 94 -0.30 10.93 7.21
CA LEU A 94 0.66 11.57 8.13
C LEU A 94 1.92 10.73 8.31
N PHE A 95 1.79 9.41 8.44
CA PHE A 95 2.91 8.50 8.56
C PHE A 95 3.85 8.60 7.35
N TRP A 96 3.30 8.55 6.14
CA TRP A 96 4.08 8.68 4.91
C TRP A 96 4.69 10.07 4.71
N LEU A 97 3.99 11.13 5.13
CA LEU A 97 4.53 12.49 5.09
C LEU A 97 5.74 12.63 6.00
N ILE A 98 5.62 12.17 7.26
CA ILE A 98 6.71 12.24 8.25
C ILE A 98 7.89 11.39 7.77
N PHE A 99 7.63 10.16 7.32
CA PHE A 99 8.67 9.27 6.81
C PHE A 99 9.39 9.88 5.60
N GLY A 100 8.64 10.42 4.63
CA GLY A 100 9.18 11.06 3.44
C GLY A 100 10.03 12.28 3.77
N LEU A 101 9.58 13.15 4.68
CA LEU A 101 10.33 14.32 5.12
C LEU A 101 11.62 13.93 5.84
N ILE A 102 11.56 12.98 6.77
CA ILE A 102 12.73 12.51 7.52
C ILE A 102 13.74 11.88 6.55
N ALA A 103 13.30 10.97 5.69
CA ALA A 103 14.16 10.33 4.71
C ALA A 103 14.82 11.36 3.80
N TRP A 104 14.04 12.26 3.18
CA TRP A 104 14.57 13.26 2.26
C TRP A 104 15.54 14.23 2.94
N LEU A 105 15.25 14.64 4.18
CA LEU A 105 16.12 15.52 4.94
C LEU A 105 17.45 14.83 5.28
N ILE A 106 17.41 13.58 5.75
CA ILE A 106 18.61 12.79 6.06
C ILE A 106 19.44 12.56 4.80
N PHE A 107 18.84 12.09 3.71
CA PHE A 107 19.55 11.85 2.46
C PHE A 107 20.10 13.15 1.86
N GLY A 108 19.32 14.24 1.90
CA GLY A 108 19.72 15.54 1.39
C GLY A 108 20.87 16.16 2.18
N LEU A 109 20.81 16.15 3.51
CA LEU A 109 21.90 16.68 4.35
C LEU A 109 23.14 15.82 4.30
N ILE A 110 23.01 14.50 4.47
CA ILE A 110 24.19 13.62 4.44
C ILE A 110 24.82 13.64 3.05
N GLY A 111 24.01 13.45 2.00
CA GLY A 111 24.49 13.45 0.62
C GLY A 111 25.08 14.81 0.23
N GLY A 112 24.31 15.89 0.40
CA GLY A 112 24.74 17.23 0.00
C GLY A 112 25.96 17.73 0.77
N LEU A 113 26.02 17.50 2.09
CA LEU A 113 27.16 17.92 2.91
C LEU A 113 28.40 17.09 2.61
N SER A 114 28.27 15.77 2.46
CA SER A 114 29.42 14.90 2.17
C SER A 114 29.99 15.15 0.78
N GLU A 115 29.13 15.30 -0.24
CA GLU A 115 29.57 15.62 -1.60
C GLU A 115 30.17 17.04 -1.66
N GLY A 116 29.47 18.04 -1.11
CA GLY A 116 29.91 19.42 -1.14
C GLY A 116 31.22 19.65 -0.38
N LEU A 117 31.40 19.00 0.77
CA LEU A 117 32.64 19.08 1.53
C LEU A 117 33.78 18.34 0.83
N SER A 118 33.50 17.18 0.22
CA SER A 118 34.52 16.41 -0.51
C SER A 118 35.00 17.17 -1.75
N GLU A 119 34.09 17.77 -2.52
CA GLU A 119 34.42 18.55 -3.72
C GLU A 119 35.10 19.87 -3.36
N GLY A 120 34.55 20.64 -2.42
CA GLY A 120 35.14 21.90 -1.97
C GLY A 120 36.51 21.72 -1.32
N LEU A 121 36.72 20.67 -0.53
CA LEU A 121 38.02 20.37 0.07
C LEU A 121 39.02 19.87 -0.98
N SER A 122 38.58 19.06 -1.94
CA SER A 122 39.44 18.60 -3.04
C SER A 122 39.89 19.77 -3.92
N GLU A 123 39.01 20.71 -4.24
CA GLU A 123 39.34 21.91 -5.01
C GLU A 123 40.25 22.85 -4.20
N GLY A 124 39.94 23.08 -2.92
CA GLY A 124 40.73 23.94 -2.03
C GLY A 124 42.13 23.41 -1.69
N LEU A 125 42.32 22.09 -1.60
CA LEU A 125 43.62 21.45 -1.30
C LEU A 125 44.40 21.02 -2.56
N SER A 126 43.81 21.13 -3.75
CA SER A 126 44.43 20.69 -5.01
C SER A 126 45.76 21.40 -5.36
N GLY A 127 46.05 22.53 -4.70
CA GLY A 127 47.31 23.26 -4.84
C GLY A 127 48.54 22.56 -4.26
N GLU A 128 48.41 21.67 -3.27
CA GLU A 128 49.57 21.16 -2.51
C GLU A 128 50.01 19.71 -2.82
N GLU A 129 49.12 18.82 -3.30
CA GLU A 129 49.39 17.37 -3.29
C GLU A 129 49.88 16.71 -4.61
N LEU A 130 50.36 17.47 -5.59
CA LEU A 130 50.80 16.90 -6.89
C LEU A 130 52.16 16.16 -6.87
N LYS A 131 52.58 15.49 -5.79
CA LYS A 131 53.92 14.89 -5.68
C LYS A 131 54.04 13.36 -5.55
N THR A 132 52.98 12.57 -5.35
CA THR A 132 53.18 11.15 -4.91
C THR A 132 52.55 10.05 -5.78
N ARG A 133 51.93 10.35 -6.93
CA ARG A 133 51.40 9.29 -7.81
C ARG A 133 52.52 8.66 -8.66
N ASN A 134 52.86 7.40 -8.36
CA ASN A 134 53.93 6.65 -9.03
C ASN A 134 53.45 5.76 -10.20
N LYS A 135 52.14 5.53 -10.34
CA LYS A 135 51.58 4.68 -11.42
C LYS A 135 50.53 5.44 -12.26
N PRO A 136 50.50 5.25 -13.59
CA PRO A 136 49.49 5.87 -14.44
C PRO A 136 48.09 5.32 -14.11
N ASN A 137 47.08 6.19 -14.16
CA ASN A 137 45.67 5.88 -13.86
C ASN A 137 45.41 5.35 -12.43
N GLN A 138 46.32 5.56 -11.47
CA GLN A 138 46.15 5.08 -10.10
C GLN A 138 44.87 5.62 -9.46
N GLY A 139 44.57 6.92 -9.62
CA GLY A 139 43.34 7.51 -9.07
C GLY A 139 42.07 6.84 -9.61
N ILE A 140 42.02 6.53 -10.90
CA ILE A 140 40.85 5.87 -11.52
C ILE A 140 40.66 4.45 -10.99
N LYS A 141 41.77 3.70 -10.83
CA LYS A 141 41.73 2.34 -10.29
C LYS A 141 41.27 2.33 -8.83
N GLU A 142 41.77 3.26 -8.03
CA GLU A 142 41.33 3.39 -6.64
C GLU A 142 39.88 3.85 -6.55
N SER A 143 39.41 4.78 -7.41
CA SER A 143 37.99 5.16 -7.46
C SER A 143 37.08 4.00 -7.87
N ALA A 144 37.47 3.19 -8.86
CA ALA A 144 36.71 2.01 -9.25
C ALA A 144 36.65 0.98 -8.10
N LYS A 145 37.78 0.76 -7.42
CA LYS A 145 37.85 -0.13 -6.25
C LYS A 145 36.97 0.40 -5.10
N ASN A 146 37.01 1.69 -4.81
CA ASN A 146 36.17 2.31 -3.79
C ASN A 146 34.68 2.26 -4.16
N THR A 147 34.32 2.42 -5.43
CA THR A 147 32.92 2.26 -5.89
C THR A 147 32.40 0.86 -5.59
N VAL A 148 33.19 -0.17 -5.92
CA VAL A 148 32.82 -1.57 -5.65
C VAL A 148 32.74 -1.82 -4.13
N ILE A 149 33.74 -1.39 -3.37
CA ILE A 149 33.76 -1.55 -1.91
C ILE A 149 32.55 -0.87 -1.26
N LEU A 150 32.24 0.37 -1.63
CA LEU A 150 31.09 1.10 -1.10
C LEU A 150 29.76 0.43 -1.46
N SER A 151 29.61 -0.06 -2.70
CA SER A 151 28.41 -0.80 -3.11
C SER A 151 28.24 -2.12 -2.33
N LEU A 152 29.35 -2.79 -1.99
CA LEU A 152 29.31 -4.04 -1.24
C LEU A 152 28.98 -3.80 0.25
N ILE A 153 29.50 -2.72 0.83
CA ILE A 153 29.23 -2.34 2.22
C ILE A 153 27.81 -1.79 2.38
N SER A 154 27.28 -1.07 1.39
CA SER A 154 25.92 -0.53 1.42
C SER A 154 24.84 -1.59 1.20
N PHE A 155 25.19 -2.73 0.61
CA PHE A 155 24.26 -3.83 0.33
C PHE A 155 23.51 -4.37 1.57
N PRO A 156 24.16 -4.76 2.68
CA PRO A 156 23.43 -5.24 3.87
C PRO A 156 22.49 -4.18 4.46
N VAL A 157 22.88 -2.91 4.41
CA VAL A 157 22.06 -1.79 4.90
C VAL A 157 20.81 -1.62 4.04
N THR A 158 20.97 -1.57 2.72
CA THR A 158 19.86 -1.42 1.76
C THR A 158 18.94 -2.65 1.74
N PHE A 159 19.48 -3.85 1.92
CA PHE A 159 18.71 -5.08 2.04
C PHE A 159 17.84 -5.09 3.31
N LEU A 160 18.41 -4.75 4.48
CA LEU A 160 17.64 -4.63 5.72
C LEU A 160 16.50 -3.62 5.58
N LEU A 161 16.76 -2.49 4.91
CA LEU A 161 15.77 -1.44 4.70
C LEU A 161 14.64 -1.91 3.77
N SER A 162 14.97 -2.65 2.70
CA SER A 162 13.98 -3.23 1.78
C SER A 162 13.09 -4.28 2.47
N VAL A 163 13.67 -5.13 3.32
CA VAL A 163 12.91 -6.13 4.10
C VAL A 163 11.99 -5.45 5.12
N SER A 164 12.49 -4.42 5.81
CA SER A 164 11.72 -3.66 6.79
C SER A 164 10.50 -3.00 6.16
N PHE A 165 10.66 -2.44 4.95
CA PHE A 165 9.57 -1.85 4.19
C PHE A 165 8.51 -2.89 3.76
N GLY A 166 8.94 -4.07 3.30
CA GLY A 166 8.03 -5.16 2.95
C GLY A 166 7.20 -5.66 4.14
N LEU A 167 7.81 -5.74 5.33
CA LEU A 167 7.10 -6.11 6.56
C LEU A 167 6.05 -5.07 6.99
N VAL A 168 6.36 -3.77 6.86
CA VAL A 168 5.44 -2.69 7.24
C VAL A 168 4.26 -2.58 6.27
N SER A 169 4.50 -2.78 4.98
CA SER A 169 3.46 -2.63 3.95
C SER A 169 2.50 -3.82 3.89
N ALA A 170 2.76 -4.89 4.66
CA ALA A 170 2.01 -6.15 4.66
C ALA A 170 1.79 -6.75 3.25
N GLU A 171 2.67 -6.39 2.30
CA GLU A 171 2.64 -6.91 0.95
C GLU A 171 3.40 -8.23 0.90
N ASN A 172 2.82 -9.23 0.23
CA ASN A 172 3.48 -10.50 -0.06
C ASN A 172 4.49 -10.30 -1.20
N VAL A 173 5.55 -9.55 -0.93
CA VAL A 173 6.61 -9.28 -1.89
C VAL A 173 7.53 -10.50 -1.96
N GLU A 174 7.75 -11.04 -3.16
CA GLU A 174 8.65 -12.17 -3.35
C GLU A 174 10.07 -11.82 -2.88
N PRO A 175 10.78 -12.72 -2.16
CA PRO A 175 12.12 -12.43 -1.64
C PRO A 175 13.14 -12.13 -2.74
N VAL A 176 12.94 -12.66 -3.96
CA VAL A 176 13.76 -12.37 -5.13
C VAL A 176 13.62 -10.90 -5.53
N SER A 177 12.41 -10.34 -5.50
CA SER A 177 12.19 -8.95 -5.87
C SER A 177 12.81 -7.98 -4.85
N MET A 178 12.78 -8.30 -3.55
CA MET A 178 13.48 -7.53 -2.52
C MET A 178 15.00 -7.52 -2.75
N LEU A 179 15.57 -8.66 -3.16
CA LEU A 179 17.00 -8.75 -3.46
C LEU A 179 17.39 -7.91 -4.68
N ILE A 180 16.57 -7.91 -5.73
CA ILE A 180 16.80 -7.09 -6.93
C ILE A 180 16.78 -5.60 -6.57
N VAL A 181 15.80 -5.16 -5.79
CA VAL A 181 15.68 -3.77 -5.35
C VAL A 181 16.88 -3.38 -4.48
N ALA A 182 17.26 -4.21 -3.51
CA ALA A 182 18.42 -3.96 -2.66
C ALA A 182 19.73 -3.86 -3.46
N CYS A 183 19.95 -4.77 -4.42
CA CYS A 183 21.11 -4.72 -5.32
C CYS A 183 21.15 -3.43 -6.15
N TRP A 184 20.00 -3.05 -6.74
CA TRP A 184 19.89 -1.81 -7.51
C TRP A 184 20.20 -0.58 -6.65
N MET A 185 19.62 -0.50 -5.45
CA MET A 185 19.85 0.61 -4.52
C MET A 185 21.30 0.66 -4.02
N ALA A 186 21.92 -0.47 -3.72
CA ALA A 186 23.31 -0.55 -3.27
C ALA A 186 24.29 -0.08 -4.36
N MET A 187 24.05 -0.49 -5.62
CA MET A 187 24.82 -0.03 -6.77
C MET A 187 24.68 1.47 -7.00
N LEU A 188 23.46 2.00 -6.97
CA LEU A 188 23.21 3.43 -7.09
C LEU A 188 23.95 4.20 -6.00
N PHE A 189 23.89 3.74 -4.75
CA PHE A 189 24.57 4.37 -3.63
C PHE A 189 26.09 4.39 -3.82
N GLY A 190 26.71 3.25 -4.13
CA GLY A 190 28.16 3.19 -4.35
C GLY A 190 28.63 4.08 -5.50
N PHE A 191 27.82 4.19 -6.55
CA PHE A 191 28.14 4.99 -7.74
C PHE A 191 28.01 6.49 -7.52
N SER A 192 27.00 6.95 -6.77
CA SER A 192 26.82 8.37 -6.46
C SER A 192 28.03 8.96 -5.73
N PHE A 193 28.59 8.23 -4.77
CA PHE A 193 29.71 8.72 -3.95
C PHE A 193 31.10 8.56 -4.60
N ALA A 194 31.36 7.46 -5.32
CA ALA A 194 32.71 7.16 -5.82
C ALA A 194 32.82 6.98 -7.35
N GLY A 195 31.70 6.99 -8.08
CA GLY A 195 31.65 6.68 -9.52
C GLY A 195 31.99 7.84 -10.45
N ARG A 196 31.85 9.10 -10.01
CA ARG A 196 32.05 10.30 -10.84
C ARG A 196 33.37 10.31 -11.65
N PRO A 197 34.56 10.13 -11.05
CA PRO A 197 35.82 10.14 -11.81
C PRO A 197 35.93 8.98 -12.80
N VAL A 198 35.30 7.83 -12.54
CA VAL A 198 35.29 6.67 -13.45
C VAL A 198 34.48 7.01 -14.70
N ILE A 199 33.30 7.61 -14.54
CA ILE A 199 32.42 8.03 -15.64
C ILE A 199 33.10 9.10 -16.47
N GLN A 200 33.59 10.17 -15.84
CA GLN A 200 34.21 11.30 -16.54
C GLN A 200 35.38 10.83 -17.41
N HIS A 201 36.25 9.96 -16.90
CA HIS A 201 37.35 9.42 -17.68
C HIS A 201 36.92 8.43 -18.76
N PHE A 202 35.89 7.61 -18.52
CA PHE A 202 35.36 6.70 -19.54
C PHE A 202 34.68 7.46 -20.69
N VAL A 203 33.84 8.44 -20.35
CA VAL A 203 33.16 9.31 -21.31
C VAL A 203 34.17 10.12 -22.11
N LEU A 204 35.16 10.74 -21.46
CA LEU A 204 36.22 11.47 -22.16
C LEU A 204 37.00 10.57 -23.12
N ARG A 205 37.35 9.35 -22.69
CA ARG A 205 38.04 8.39 -23.56
C ARG A 205 37.15 7.96 -24.74
N LEU A 206 35.85 7.80 -24.53
CA LEU A 206 34.90 7.44 -25.58
C LEU A 206 34.77 8.56 -26.62
N ILE A 207 34.64 9.82 -26.16
CA ILE A 207 34.54 11.00 -27.02
C ILE A 207 35.81 11.15 -27.86
N LEU A 208 36.98 11.12 -27.22
CA LEU A 208 38.27 11.27 -27.89
C LEU A 208 38.60 10.11 -28.84
N TRP A 209 38.12 8.89 -28.53
CA TRP A 209 38.23 7.75 -29.44
C TRP A 209 37.32 7.94 -30.66
N ARG A 210 36.08 8.41 -30.47
CA ARG A 210 35.17 8.72 -31.57
C ARG A 210 35.67 9.86 -32.47
N SER A 211 36.40 10.83 -31.92
CA SER A 211 37.03 11.89 -32.71
C SER A 211 38.31 11.46 -33.41
N GLY A 212 38.75 10.21 -33.25
CA GLY A 212 40.00 9.68 -33.84
C GLY A 212 41.28 10.27 -33.23
N SER A 213 41.17 11.01 -32.13
CA SER A 213 42.28 11.76 -31.54
C SER A 213 43.18 10.91 -30.63
N ILE A 214 42.70 9.74 -30.18
CA ILE A 214 43.49 8.80 -29.36
C ILE A 214 43.36 7.33 -29.79
N PRO A 215 44.47 6.56 -29.75
CA PRO A 215 44.43 5.12 -29.92
C PRO A 215 43.80 4.41 -28.71
N TRP A 216 43.17 3.25 -28.97
CA TRP A 216 42.44 2.46 -27.96
C TRP A 216 43.31 2.09 -26.75
N ASN A 217 44.59 1.74 -27.00
CA ASN A 217 45.57 1.46 -25.96
C ASN A 217 46.54 2.63 -25.74
N TYR A 218 46.00 3.72 -25.19
CA TYR A 218 46.74 4.95 -24.93
C TYR A 218 48.00 4.74 -24.07
N ALA A 219 47.95 3.80 -23.12
CA ALA A 219 49.11 3.48 -22.28
C ALA A 219 50.26 2.88 -23.11
N HIS A 220 49.95 1.97 -24.04
CA HIS A 220 50.96 1.36 -24.90
C HIS A 220 51.59 2.36 -25.87
N PHE A 221 50.78 3.24 -26.47
CA PHE A 221 51.28 4.32 -27.33
C PHE A 221 52.25 5.26 -26.59
N LEU A 222 51.93 5.65 -25.35
CA LEU A 222 52.80 6.50 -24.54
C LEU A 222 54.07 5.77 -24.10
N SER A 223 53.99 4.48 -23.75
CA SER A 223 55.19 3.67 -23.47
C SER A 223 56.11 3.59 -24.68
N TYR A 224 55.55 3.39 -25.87
CA TYR A 224 56.32 3.37 -27.12
C TYR A 224 56.99 4.72 -27.44
N ALA A 225 56.27 5.83 -27.23
CA ALA A 225 56.85 7.17 -27.37
C ALA A 225 57.94 7.45 -26.33
N THR A 226 57.86 6.81 -25.16
CA THR A 226 58.89 6.87 -24.11
C THR A 226 60.14 6.11 -24.55
N GLU A 227 59.99 4.91 -25.12
CA GLU A 227 61.10 4.13 -25.70
C GLU A 227 61.82 4.88 -26.83
N ARG A 228 61.06 5.62 -27.65
CA ARG A 228 61.61 6.50 -28.70
C ARG A 228 62.16 7.85 -28.19
N ARG A 229 62.22 8.07 -26.87
CA ARG A 229 62.73 9.30 -26.22
C ARG A 229 62.02 10.59 -26.66
N LEU A 230 60.75 10.52 -27.04
CA LEU A 230 59.93 11.72 -27.31
C LEU A 230 59.38 12.31 -26.00
N ILE A 231 59.01 11.44 -25.07
CA ILE A 231 58.45 11.77 -23.76
C ILE A 231 59.17 10.98 -22.67
N LYS A 232 59.17 11.48 -21.43
CA LYS A 232 59.62 10.76 -20.25
C LYS A 232 58.48 10.61 -19.25
N GLN A 233 58.41 9.44 -18.62
CA GLN A 233 57.50 9.21 -17.51
C GLN A 233 58.10 9.78 -16.22
N VAL A 234 57.35 10.65 -15.54
CA VAL A 234 57.69 11.16 -14.20
C VAL A 234 56.55 10.76 -13.26
N GLY A 235 56.73 9.65 -12.54
CA GLY A 235 55.69 9.01 -11.75
C GLY A 235 54.50 8.55 -12.62
N GLY A 236 53.30 9.03 -12.32
CA GLY A 236 52.07 8.73 -13.07
C GLY A 236 51.79 9.66 -14.26
N ARG A 237 52.66 10.62 -14.57
CA ARG A 237 52.49 11.60 -15.65
C ARG A 237 53.56 11.44 -16.73
N TYR A 238 53.21 11.80 -17.97
CA TYR A 238 54.14 11.88 -19.08
C TYR A 238 54.48 13.34 -19.35
N ARG A 239 55.77 13.64 -19.53
CA ARG A 239 56.27 14.97 -19.88
C ARG A 239 57.15 14.87 -21.11
N PHE A 240 57.02 15.81 -22.05
CA PHE A 240 57.94 15.92 -23.18
C PHE A 240 59.38 16.15 -22.71
N ILE A 241 60.34 15.51 -23.37
CA ILE A 241 61.76 15.67 -23.05
C ILE A 241 62.27 17.03 -23.52
N HIS A 242 61.80 17.50 -24.68
CA HIS A 242 62.16 18.78 -25.26
C HIS A 242 61.03 19.79 -25.10
N ASP A 243 61.31 20.95 -24.49
CA ASP A 243 60.31 22.00 -24.30
C ASP A 243 59.88 22.64 -25.64
N LEU A 244 60.77 22.73 -26.64
CA LEU A 244 60.44 23.22 -27.98
C LEU A 244 59.39 22.36 -28.68
N LEU A 245 59.47 21.03 -28.51
CA LEU A 245 58.51 20.09 -29.10
C LEU A 245 57.14 20.22 -28.41
N ARG A 246 57.13 20.51 -27.11
CA ARG A 246 55.91 20.84 -26.35
C ARG A 246 55.27 22.13 -26.86
N GLU A 247 56.06 23.18 -27.09
CA GLU A 247 55.58 24.47 -27.56
C GLU A 247 55.00 24.38 -28.98
N HIS A 248 55.64 23.60 -29.87
CA HIS A 248 55.12 23.37 -31.22
C HIS A 248 53.73 22.72 -31.21
N PHE A 249 53.52 21.69 -30.39
CA PHE A 249 52.21 21.04 -30.24
C PHE A 249 51.18 21.87 -29.45
N ALA A 250 51.61 22.89 -28.69
CA ALA A 250 50.70 23.79 -27.99
C ALA A 250 50.20 24.96 -28.85
N THR A 251 50.89 25.25 -29.96
CA THR A 251 50.60 26.38 -30.87
C THR A 251 49.89 25.97 -32.15
N THR A 252 49.73 24.66 -32.39
CA THR A 252 49.02 24.08 -33.54
C THR A 252 47.65 23.59 -33.10
#